data_AF-A0A843BYF1-F1
#
_entry.id   AF-A0A843BYF1-F1
#
_cell.length_a   1.000
_cell.length_b   1.000
_cell.length_c   1.000
_cell.angle_alpha   90.00
_cell.angle_beta   90.00
_cell.angle_gamma   90.00
#
_symmetry.space_group_name_H-M   'P 1'
#
loop_
_entity.id
_entity.type
_entity.pdbx_description
1 polymer ?
#
loop_
_entity_poly.entity_id
_entity_poly.type
_entity_poly.pdbx_seq_one_letter_code
_entity_poly.pdbx_strand_id
1 'polypeptide(L)'
;SKMVKFAKNTTAKTIIVGTEKGLLYRLQKENPDKVFIMAYDDAICPNMKLLTLDKIYSSLKNEKYVIKIPISVAKKARKALEKMFELNN
;
A
#
# COMPACT_ATOMS: atom_id res chain seq x y z
N SER A 1 -4.59 7.33 2.84
CA SER A 1 -5.29 6.66 1.71
C SER A 1 -6.71 7.20 1.61
N LYS A 2 -7.20 7.51 0.40
CA LYS A 2 -8.58 7.98 0.17
C LYS A 2 -9.63 6.92 0.56
N MET A 3 -9.35 5.64 0.31
CA MET A 3 -10.27 4.53 0.63
C MET A 3 -10.52 4.40 2.14
N VAL A 4 -9.45 4.47 2.95
CA VAL A 4 -9.55 4.39 4.41
C VAL A 4 -10.29 5.61 4.98
N LYS A 5 -10.01 6.82 4.46
CA LYS A 5 -10.71 8.04 4.86
C LYS A 5 -12.21 7.97 4.52
N PHE A 6 -12.54 7.48 3.32
CA PHE A 6 -13.93 7.25 2.92
C PHE A 6 -14.61 6.25 3.84
N ALA A 7 -13.97 5.10 4.10
CA ALA A 7 -14.48 4.07 4.98
C ALA A 7 -14.75 4.60 6.39
N LYS A 8 -13.94 5.54 6.91
CA LYS A 8 -14.17 6.17 8.21
C LYS A 8 -15.37 7.12 8.20
N ASN A 9 -15.47 7.97 7.18
CA ASN A 9 -16.42 9.09 7.16
C ASN A 9 -17.81 8.73 6.62
N THR A 10 -17.93 7.65 5.84
CA THR A 10 -19.22 7.23 5.29
C THR A 10 -20.13 6.64 6.38
N THR A 11 -21.44 6.84 6.26
CA THR A 11 -22.45 6.19 7.11
C THR A 11 -22.79 4.78 6.65
N ALA A 12 -22.31 4.36 5.47
CA ALA A 12 -22.52 3.01 4.95
C ALA A 12 -21.94 1.95 5.91
N LYS A 13 -22.77 0.95 6.24
CA LYS A 13 -22.37 -0.20 7.05
C LYS A 13 -21.65 -1.28 6.25
N THR A 14 -21.96 -1.38 4.95
CA THR A 14 -21.38 -2.37 4.04
C THR A 14 -20.67 -1.67 2.89
N ILE A 15 -19.44 -2.06 2.60
CA ILE A 15 -18.59 -1.43 1.57
C ILE A 15 -17.97 -2.52 0.70
N ILE A 16 -18.15 -2.42 -0.61
CA ILE A 16 -17.47 -3.27 -1.59
C ILE A 16 -16.09 -2.66 -1.91
N VAL A 17 -15.04 -3.47 -1.84
CA VAL A 17 -13.64 -3.04 -1.95
C VAL A 17 -13.01 -3.67 -3.20
N GLY A 18 -12.74 -2.84 -4.20
CA GLY A 18 -12.02 -3.23 -5.42
C GLY A 18 -10.54 -2.86 -5.37
N THR A 19 -9.74 -3.61 -4.63
CA THR A 19 -8.28 -3.41 -4.55
C THR A 19 -7.58 -4.71 -4.13
N GLU A 20 -6.28 -4.66 -3.83
CA GLU A 20 -5.56 -5.82 -3.29
C GLU A 20 -6.07 -6.20 -1.88
N LYS A 21 -6.21 -7.51 -1.63
CA LYS A 21 -6.80 -8.10 -0.43
C LYS A 21 -6.12 -7.67 0.88
N GLY A 22 -4.83 -7.35 0.85
CA GLY A 22 -4.08 -6.87 2.00
C GLY A 22 -4.58 -5.55 2.59
N LEU A 23 -5.28 -4.70 1.82
CA LEU A 23 -5.88 -3.48 2.37
C LEU A 23 -7.06 -3.80 3.31
N LEU A 24 -7.72 -4.95 3.13
CA LEU A 24 -8.91 -5.36 3.90
C LEU A 24 -8.63 -5.40 5.39
N TYR A 25 -7.49 -5.97 5.80
CA TYR A 25 -7.07 -6.02 7.21
C TYR A 25 -7.05 -4.64 7.86
N ARG A 26 -6.47 -3.65 7.17
CA ARG A 26 -6.39 -2.27 7.68
C ARG A 26 -7.77 -1.62 7.76
N LEU A 27 -8.61 -1.84 6.75
CA LEU A 27 -9.98 -1.31 6.71
C LEU A 27 -10.81 -1.82 7.88
N GLN A 28 -10.77 -3.13 8.14
CA GLN A 28 -11.46 -3.77 9.27
C GLN A 28 -10.90 -3.31 10.62
N LYS A 29 -9.57 -3.25 10.76
CA LYS A 29 -8.92 -2.80 12.00
C LYS A 29 -9.28 -1.37 12.37
N GLU A 30 -9.34 -0.47 11.39
CA GLU A 30 -9.66 0.95 11.63
C GLU A 30 -11.18 1.23 11.67
N ASN A 31 -12.03 0.29 11.24
CA ASN A 31 -13.49 0.44 11.17
C ASN A 31 -14.19 -0.87 11.56
N PRO A 32 -14.10 -1.30 12.83
CA PRO A 32 -14.53 -2.63 13.27
C PRO A 32 -16.04 -2.88 13.11
N ASP A 33 -16.85 -1.83 13.16
CA ASP A 33 -18.31 -1.93 13.07
C ASP A 33 -18.85 -2.03 11.63
N LYS A 34 -17.96 -2.07 10.63
CA LYS A 34 -18.32 -2.07 9.20
C LYS A 34 -18.01 -3.40 8.55
N VAL A 35 -18.87 -3.78 7.61
CA VAL A 35 -18.72 -4.97 6.78
C VAL A 35 -18.00 -4.58 5.49
N PHE A 36 -16.91 -5.26 5.18
CA PHE A 36 -16.15 -5.07 3.96
C PHE A 36 -16.23 -6.33 3.11
N ILE A 37 -16.65 -6.18 1.85
CA ILE A 37 -16.79 -7.26 0.87
C ILE A 37 -15.77 -7.02 -0.23
N MET A 38 -14.95 -8.01 -0.56
CA MET A 38 -14.04 -7.88 -1.70
C MET A 38 -14.84 -7.96 -3.00
N ALA A 39 -14.52 -7.09 -3.97
CA ALA A 39 -15.08 -7.21 -5.32
C ALA A 39 -14.59 -8.48 -6.03
N TYR A 40 -13.40 -8.97 -5.64
CA TYR A 40 -12.80 -10.21 -6.11
C TYR A 40 -11.96 -10.82 -4.99
N ASP A 41 -12.30 -12.04 -4.56
CA ASP A 41 -11.69 -12.66 -3.36
C ASP A 41 -10.23 -13.07 -3.53
N ASP A 42 -9.81 -13.30 -4.78
CA ASP A 42 -8.45 -13.69 -5.15
C ASP A 42 -7.62 -12.51 -5.69
N ALA A 43 -8.00 -11.27 -5.35
CA ALA A 43 -7.24 -10.06 -5.64
C ALA A 43 -5.94 -9.98 -4.81
N ILE A 44 -5.02 -10.92 -5.03
CA ILE A 44 -3.75 -11.05 -4.33
C ILE A 44 -2.64 -10.63 -5.28
N CYS A 45 -1.77 -9.71 -4.85
CA CYS A 45 -0.55 -9.38 -5.58
C CYS A 45 0.58 -10.32 -5.13
N PRO A 46 1.02 -11.29 -5.95
CA PRO A 46 2.01 -12.30 -5.52
C PRO A 46 3.32 -11.65 -5.08
N ASN A 47 3.76 -10.61 -5.80
CA ASN A 47 5.00 -9.89 -5.50
C ASN A 47 4.96 -9.19 -4.13
N MET A 48 3.79 -8.70 -3.69
CA MET A 48 3.65 -8.11 -2.36
C MET A 48 3.73 -9.14 -1.23
N LYS A 49 3.42 -10.42 -1.50
CA LYS A 49 3.51 -11.50 -0.51
C LYS A 49 4.89 -12.14 -0.42
N LEU A 50 5.84 -11.71 -1.24
CA LEU A 50 7.25 -12.15 -1.13
C LEU A 50 7.91 -11.67 0.18
N LEU A 51 7.38 -10.60 0.80
CA LEU A 51 7.86 -10.04 2.05
C LEU A 51 7.26 -10.80 3.25
N THR A 52 8.10 -11.55 3.97
CA THR A 52 7.73 -12.27 5.20
C THR A 52 8.43 -11.65 6.42
N LEU A 53 7.94 -11.95 7.63
CA LEU A 53 8.56 -11.47 8.87
C LEU A 53 10.03 -11.93 9.00
N ASP A 54 10.34 -13.17 8.63
CA ASP A 54 11.71 -13.69 8.67
C ASP A 54 12.65 -12.96 7.71
N LYS A 55 12.15 -12.60 6.52
CA LYS A 55 12.91 -11.81 5.55
C LYS A 55 13.13 -10.38 6.03
N ILE A 56 12.14 -9.77 6.68
CA ILE A 56 12.27 -8.45 7.28
C ILE A 56 13.32 -8.49 8.41
N TYR A 57 13.22 -9.46 9.33
CA TYR A 57 14.20 -9.66 10.39
C TYR A 57 15.62 -9.85 9.81
N SER A 58 15.76 -10.72 8.82
CA SER A 58 17.06 -11.01 8.19
C SER A 58 17.61 -9.79 7.44
N SER A 59 16.75 -8.99 6.81
CA SER A 59 17.11 -7.75 6.13
C SER A 59 17.70 -6.73 7.11
N LEU A 60 17.03 -6.53 8.25
CA LEU A 60 17.46 -5.62 9.30
C LEU A 60 18.75 -6.12 9.98
N LYS A 61 18.81 -7.40 10.35
CA LYS A 61 19.97 -8.00 11.04
C LYS A 61 21.27 -7.91 10.22
N ASN A 62 21.17 -8.07 8.91
CA ASN A 62 22.33 -8.14 8.02
C ASN A 62 22.55 -6.85 7.20
N GLU A 63 21.75 -5.81 7.42
CA GLU A 63 21.77 -4.55 6.65
C GLU A 63 21.77 -4.75 5.11
N LYS A 64 20.98 -5.73 4.66
CA LYS A 64 20.74 -6.01 3.22
C LYS A 64 19.26 -5.77 2.94
N TYR A 65 18.83 -5.30 1.78
CA TYR A 65 19.43 -5.26 0.46
C TYR A 65 19.50 -3.80 -0.02
N VAL A 66 20.66 -3.15 0.09
CA VAL A 66 20.80 -1.73 -0.27
C VAL A 66 20.42 -1.52 -1.73
N ILE A 67 19.36 -0.75 -1.97
CA ILE A 67 18.90 -0.39 -3.30
C ILE A 67 19.86 0.66 -3.86
N LYS A 68 20.57 0.32 -4.93
CA LYS A 68 21.45 1.24 -5.67
C LYS A 68 20.84 1.53 -7.03
N ILE A 69 20.76 2.81 -7.37
CA ILE A 69 20.19 3.28 -8.65
C ILE A 69 21.26 4.15 -9.34
N PRO A 70 21.52 3.97 -10.65
CA PRO A 70 22.41 4.86 -11.39
C PRO A 70 21.99 6.32 -11.28
N ILE A 71 22.96 7.22 -11.06
CA ILE A 71 22.71 8.65 -10.81
C ILE A 71 21.91 9.28 -11.97
N SER A 72 22.17 8.88 -13.21
CA SER A 72 21.46 9.37 -14.39
C SER A 72 19.97 9.02 -14.37
N VAL A 73 19.62 7.80 -13.94
CA VAL A 73 18.23 7.34 -13.79
C VAL A 73 17.57 8.05 -12.62
N ALA A 74 18.23 8.10 -11.47
CA ALA A 74 17.71 8.75 -10.26
C ALA A 74 17.40 10.23 -10.49
N LYS A 75 18.27 10.97 -11.20
CA LYS A 75 18.05 12.39 -11.54
C LYS A 75 16.80 12.59 -12.40
N LYS A 76 16.60 11.75 -13.43
CA LYS A 76 15.43 11.85 -14.31
C LYS A 76 14.13 11.50 -13.56
N ALA A 77 14.14 10.42 -12.78
CA ALA A 77 12.98 10.01 -11.98
C ALA A 77 12.62 11.06 -10.93
N ARG A 78 13.63 11.66 -10.26
CA ARG A 78 13.42 12.71 -9.26
C ARG A 78 12.69 13.92 -9.85
N LYS A 79 13.07 14.39 -11.03
CA LYS A 79 12.41 15.53 -11.69
C LYS A 79 10.90 15.29 -11.89
N ALA A 80 10.51 14.08 -12.29
CA ALA A 80 9.09 13.73 -12.46
C ALA A 80 8.34 13.72 -11.11
N LEU A 81 8.97 13.19 -10.06
CA LEU A 81 8.39 13.17 -8.71
C LEU A 81 8.27 14.57 -8.11
N GLU A 82 9.29 15.42 -8.25
CA GLU A 82 9.26 16.81 -7.79
C GLU A 82 8.12 17.57 -8.49
N LYS A 83 7.96 17.39 -9.80
CA LYS A 83 6.87 18.04 -10.54
C LYS A 83 5.49 17.57 -10.07
N MET A 84 5.34 16.28 -9.75
CA MET A 84 4.10 15.74 -9.19
C MET A 84 3.74 16.45 -7.86
N PHE A 85 4.72 16.76 -7.01
CA PHE A 85 4.45 17.48 -5.77
C PHE A 85 4.14 18.96 -5.98
N GLU A 86 4.84 19.64 -6.90
CA GLU A 86 4.54 21.03 -7.26
C GLU A 86 3.10 21.25 -7.75
N LEU A 87 2.53 20.26 -8.45
CA LEU A 87 1.19 20.34 -9.03
C LEU A 87 0.07 19.86 -8.09
N ASN A 88 0.41 19.20 -6.99
CA ASN A 88 -0.56 18.65 -6.03
C ASN A 88 -0.67 19.49 -4.73
N ASN A 89 0.10 20.58 -4.63
CA ASN A 89 -0.07 21.65 -3.64
C ASN A 89 -0.91 22.78 -4.22
#